data_AF-D3Q083-F1
#
_entry.id   AF-D3Q083-F1
#
_cell.length_a   1.000
_cell.length_b   1.000
_cell.length_c   1.000
_cell.angle_alpha   90.00
_cell.angle_beta   90.00
_cell.angle_gamma   90.00
#
_symmetry.space_group_name_H-M   'P 1'
#
loop_
_entity.id
_entity.type
_entity.pdbx_description
1 polymer ?
#
loop_
_entity_poly.entity_id
_entity_poly.type
_entity_poly.pdbx_seq_one_letter_code
_entity_poly.pdbx_strand_id
1 'polypeptide(L)'
;MSYFAVAATRADDVWEAAEIDLDSVGDLDDVIDVVRDVDPEAQISLLFVEADDEYLVILRLDNGDDARVFGSDAPFAEESRLGAVLLSDIDADVAPVPNGDDDLETPVMSELDAQPVGEADLLSDLGVAAATLLNLCAKDGMLPSDVTAEVASLIGCGDVVDEVHD
;
A
#
# COMPACT_ATOMS: atom_id res chain seq x y z
N MET A 1 9.50 15.09 5.21
CA MET A 1 9.02 14.04 4.30
C MET A 1 7.74 14.59 3.72
N SER A 2 7.68 14.68 2.40
CA SER A 2 6.45 14.98 1.69
C SER A 2 5.72 13.68 1.45
N TYR A 3 4.41 13.70 1.58
CA TYR A 3 3.56 12.58 1.20
C TYR A 3 2.35 13.11 0.44
N PHE A 4 1.75 12.21 -0.33
CA PHE A 4 0.39 12.33 -0.84
C PHE A 4 -0.38 11.11 -0.34
N ALA A 5 -1.62 11.31 0.08
CA ALA A 5 -2.47 10.22 0.53
C ALA A 5 -3.89 10.39 0.01
N VAL A 6 -4.44 9.31 -0.54
CA VAL A 6 -5.80 9.27 -1.09
C VAL A 6 -6.50 8.00 -0.63
N ALA A 7 -7.71 8.15 -0.10
CA ALA A 7 -8.61 7.05 0.19
C ALA A 7 -9.60 6.90 -0.97
N ALA A 8 -9.65 5.72 -1.58
CA ALA A 8 -10.69 5.30 -2.49
C ALA A 8 -11.65 4.35 -1.75
N THR A 9 -12.92 4.73 -1.62
CA THR A 9 -13.95 3.95 -0.92
C THR A 9 -14.95 3.38 -1.91
N ARG A 10 -15.44 2.17 -1.64
CA ARG A 10 -16.43 1.49 -2.46
C ARG A 10 -17.67 1.14 -1.66
N ALA A 11 -18.79 1.75 -2.04
CA ALA A 11 -20.12 1.42 -1.55
C ALA A 11 -21.06 1.13 -2.72
N ASP A 12 -21.83 0.04 -2.64
CA ASP A 12 -22.83 -0.33 -3.66
C ASP A 12 -22.27 -0.37 -5.09
N ASP A 13 -21.05 -0.91 -5.24
CA ASP A 13 -20.30 -0.99 -6.51
C ASP A 13 -19.91 0.35 -7.15
N VAL A 14 -19.96 1.45 -6.39
CA VAL A 14 -19.50 2.78 -6.80
C VAL A 14 -18.24 3.15 -6.04
N TRP A 15 -17.22 3.65 -6.76
CA TRP A 15 -16.01 4.19 -6.16
C TRP A 15 -16.13 5.70 -5.98
N GLU A 16 -15.67 6.19 -4.84
CA GLU A 16 -15.40 7.60 -4.56
C GLU A 16 -13.99 7.73 -4.01
N ALA A 17 -13.39 8.92 -4.09
CA ALA A 17 -12.06 9.17 -3.55
C ALA A 17 -11.96 10.51 -2.83
N ALA A 18 -11.10 10.57 -1.81
CA ALA A 18 -10.80 11.78 -1.06
C ALA A 18 -9.34 11.83 -0.64
N GLU A 19 -8.74 13.02 -0.70
CA GLU A 19 -7.41 13.28 -0.15
C GLU A 19 -7.44 13.16 1.37
N ILE A 20 -6.38 12.59 1.95
CA ILE A 20 -6.25 12.31 3.38
C ILE A 20 -5.07 13.05 3.98
N ASP A 21 -5.33 13.78 5.07
CA ASP A 21 -4.28 14.34 5.92
C ASP A 21 -3.86 13.33 6.98
N LEU A 22 -2.59 12.95 6.97
CA LEU A 22 -1.96 12.01 7.91
C LEU A 22 -1.03 12.72 8.91
N ASP A 23 -0.99 14.05 8.95
CA ASP A 23 -0.08 14.78 9.83
C ASP A 23 -0.41 14.56 11.31
N SER A 24 -1.70 14.42 11.62
CA SER A 24 -2.21 14.29 12.98
C SER A 24 -2.25 12.86 13.54
N VAL A 25 -1.99 11.83 12.71
CA VAL A 25 -2.12 10.41 13.14
C VAL A 25 -0.94 9.95 13.99
N GLY A 26 -1.21 9.29 15.12
CA GLY A 26 -0.20 8.80 16.06
C GLY A 26 0.19 7.33 15.84
N ASP A 27 -0.76 6.53 15.39
CA ASP A 27 -0.67 5.08 15.24
C ASP A 27 -1.63 4.56 14.16
N LEU A 28 -1.63 3.24 13.93
CA LEU A 28 -2.42 2.64 12.86
C LEU A 28 -3.92 2.79 13.09
N ASP A 29 -4.40 2.71 14.34
CA ASP A 29 -5.81 2.89 14.67
C ASP A 29 -6.30 4.30 14.27
N ASP A 30 -5.48 5.34 14.51
CA ASP A 30 -5.80 6.70 14.06
C ASP A 30 -5.94 6.77 12.52
N VAL A 31 -5.10 6.06 11.77
CA VAL A 31 -5.20 5.99 10.29
C VAL A 31 -6.49 5.31 9.88
N ILE A 32 -6.83 4.18 10.51
CA ILE A 32 -8.06 3.43 10.25
C ILE A 32 -9.28 4.31 10.49
N ASP A 33 -9.31 5.05 11.61
CA ASP A 33 -10.40 5.96 11.93
C ASP A 33 -10.55 7.07 10.87
N VAL A 34 -9.45 7.66 10.42
CA VAL A 34 -9.48 8.70 9.36
C VAL A 34 -9.99 8.13 8.03
N VAL A 35 -9.54 6.94 7.62
CA VAL A 35 -10.00 6.30 6.37
C VAL A 35 -11.48 5.94 6.46
N ARG A 36 -11.95 5.43 7.60
CA ARG A 36 -13.36 5.08 7.82
C ARG A 36 -14.27 6.31 7.80
N ASP A 37 -13.79 7.46 8.24
CA ASP A 37 -14.57 8.71 8.26
C ASP A 37 -14.86 9.27 6.86
N VAL A 38 -14.13 8.82 5.82
CA VAL A 38 -14.40 9.18 4.41
C VAL A 38 -15.75 8.65 3.96
N ASP A 39 -16.00 7.36 4.18
CA ASP A 39 -17.29 6.72 3.90
C ASP A 39 -17.52 5.56 4.90
N PRO A 40 -18.38 5.77 5.91
CA PRO A 40 -18.66 4.75 6.92
C PRO A 40 -19.54 3.60 6.39
N GLU A 41 -20.12 3.71 5.19
CA GLU A 41 -20.91 2.66 4.54
C GLU A 41 -20.09 1.84 3.54
N ALA A 42 -18.83 2.22 3.31
CA ALA A 42 -17.92 1.54 2.38
C ALA A 42 -17.71 0.07 2.78
N GLN A 43 -17.90 -0.82 1.81
CA GLN A 43 -17.57 -2.24 1.97
C GLN A 43 -16.07 -2.47 1.80
N ILE A 44 -15.39 -1.62 1.04
CA ILE A 44 -13.94 -1.67 0.84
C ILE A 44 -13.43 -0.23 0.85
N SER A 45 -12.36 0.03 1.61
CA SER A 45 -11.62 1.29 1.56
C SER A 45 -10.16 0.99 1.28
N LEU A 46 -9.57 1.68 0.31
CA LEU A 46 -8.16 1.58 -0.05
C LEU A 46 -7.49 2.94 0.20
N LEU A 47 -6.50 2.98 1.08
CA LEU A 47 -5.64 4.12 1.27
C LEU A 47 -4.34 3.88 0.52
N PHE A 48 -4.01 4.77 -0.41
CA PHE A 48 -2.70 4.83 -1.05
C PHE A 48 -1.91 5.96 -0.40
N VAL A 49 -0.68 5.68 0.05
CA VAL A 49 0.25 6.67 0.60
C VAL A 49 1.53 6.63 -0.20
N GLU A 50 1.78 7.72 -0.91
CA GLU A 50 3.00 7.96 -1.69
C GLU A 50 3.91 8.85 -0.86
N ALA A 51 5.11 8.39 -0.54
CA ALA A 51 6.03 9.12 0.33
C ALA A 51 7.38 9.35 -0.35
N ASP A 52 7.81 10.61 -0.31
CA ASP A 52 9.10 11.10 -0.82
C ASP A 52 9.41 10.66 -2.27
N ASP A 53 8.38 10.46 -3.10
CA ASP A 53 8.46 9.93 -4.47
C ASP A 53 9.19 8.58 -4.61
N GLU A 54 9.37 7.85 -3.51
CA GLU A 54 10.19 6.64 -3.44
C GLU A 54 9.41 5.43 -2.90
N TYR A 55 8.43 5.68 -2.01
CA TYR A 55 7.71 4.61 -1.32
C TYR A 55 6.21 4.67 -1.55
N LEU A 56 5.61 3.49 -1.67
CA LEU A 56 4.17 3.28 -1.72
C LEU A 56 3.76 2.39 -0.54
N VAL A 57 2.75 2.83 0.20
CA VAL A 57 2.00 2.00 1.14
C VAL A 57 0.56 1.90 0.67
N ILE A 58 0.01 0.70 0.70
CA ILE A 58 -1.41 0.44 0.44
C ILE A 58 -2.00 -0.17 1.70
N LEU A 59 -3.00 0.49 2.27
CA LEU A 59 -3.82 -0.05 3.34
C LEU A 59 -5.22 -0.35 2.80
N ARG A 60 -5.75 -1.52 3.13
CA ARG A 60 -7.11 -1.92 2.84
C ARG A 60 -7.88 -2.11 4.13
N LEU A 61 -9.13 -1.64 4.14
CA LEU A 61 -10.15 -1.96 5.13
C LEU A 61 -11.30 -2.70 4.45
N ASP A 62 -11.79 -3.74 5.12
CA ASP A 62 -12.96 -4.51 4.70
C ASP A 62 -14.13 -4.22 5.64
N ASN A 63 -15.16 -3.52 5.13
CA ASN A 63 -16.33 -3.07 5.89
C ASN A 63 -15.99 -2.11 7.06
N GLY A 64 -14.94 -1.30 6.89
CA GLY A 64 -14.51 -0.31 7.89
C GLY A 64 -13.72 -0.87 9.08
N ASP A 65 -13.45 -2.18 9.07
CA ASP A 65 -12.65 -2.90 10.05
C ASP A 65 -11.68 -3.84 9.28
N ASP A 66 -10.83 -4.60 9.98
CA ASP A 66 -9.88 -5.57 9.39
C ASP A 66 -8.83 -4.94 8.44
N ALA A 67 -7.82 -4.28 9.03
CA ALA A 67 -6.76 -3.63 8.27
C ALA A 67 -5.74 -4.62 7.72
N ARG A 68 -5.47 -4.49 6.42
CA ARG A 68 -4.43 -5.23 5.70
C ARG A 68 -3.50 -4.24 5.03
N VAL A 69 -2.19 -4.40 5.19
CA VAL A 69 -1.21 -3.40 4.75
C VAL A 69 -0.14 -4.05 3.88
N PHE A 70 0.26 -3.33 2.83
CA PHE A 70 1.44 -3.61 2.01
C PHE A 70 2.31 -2.36 1.93
N GLY A 71 3.62 -2.55 2.11
CA GLY A 71 4.63 -1.52 1.83
C GLY A 71 5.52 -1.97 0.68
N SER A 72 5.87 -1.07 -0.24
CA SER A 72 6.74 -1.37 -1.37
C SER A 72 8.19 -1.62 -0.99
N ASP A 73 8.63 -1.08 0.15
CA ASP A 73 10.00 -1.22 0.64
C ASP A 73 10.08 -1.16 2.18
N ALA A 74 10.76 -2.13 2.79
CA ALA A 74 10.88 -2.29 4.24
C ALA A 74 11.63 -1.16 4.95
N PRO A 75 12.77 -0.65 4.44
CA PRO A 75 13.55 0.40 5.09
C PRO A 75 12.75 1.68 5.32
N PHE A 76 11.72 1.96 4.50
CA PHE A 76 10.81 3.06 4.72
C PHE A 76 10.17 3.05 6.12
N ALA A 77 9.83 1.86 6.64
CA ALA A 77 9.26 1.71 7.97
C ALA A 77 10.19 2.21 9.08
N GLU A 78 11.50 1.98 8.91
CA GLU A 78 12.51 2.32 9.90
C GLU A 78 12.92 3.79 9.80
N GLU A 79 12.86 4.38 8.61
CA GLU A 79 13.37 5.72 8.34
C GLU A 79 12.29 6.81 8.33
N SER A 80 11.02 6.46 8.15
CA SER A 80 9.88 7.38 8.08
C SER A 80 8.92 7.24 9.25
N ARG A 81 8.42 8.38 9.78
CA ARG A 81 7.33 8.38 10.77
C ARG A 81 6.09 7.68 10.21
N LEU A 82 5.71 7.98 8.97
CA LEU A 82 4.52 7.39 8.35
C LEU A 82 4.72 5.90 8.09
N GLY A 83 5.91 5.50 7.64
CA GLY A 83 6.27 4.09 7.52
C GLY A 83 6.15 3.36 8.86
N ALA A 84 6.70 3.94 9.94
CA ALA A 84 6.63 3.36 11.27
C ALA A 84 5.19 3.21 11.79
N VAL A 85 4.30 4.16 11.45
CA VAL A 85 2.88 4.12 11.84
C VAL A 85 2.12 3.06 11.03
N LEU A 86 2.21 3.14 9.70
CA LEU A 86 1.42 2.31 8.79
C LEU A 86 1.85 0.83 8.80
N LEU A 87 3.13 0.57 9.07
CA LEU A 87 3.72 -0.77 9.05
C LEU A 87 3.95 -1.30 10.47
N SER A 88 3.40 -0.65 11.49
CA SER A 88 3.62 -0.95 12.92
C SER A 88 3.23 -2.38 13.33
N ASP A 89 2.19 -2.95 12.70
CA ASP A 89 1.67 -4.29 13.00
C ASP A 89 2.15 -5.39 12.03
N ILE A 90 3.07 -5.10 11.10
CA ILE A 90 3.54 -6.07 10.09
C ILE A 90 4.45 -7.18 10.68
N ASP A 91 4.81 -7.09 11.96
CA ASP A 91 5.58 -8.11 12.68
C ASP A 91 4.70 -9.28 13.21
N ALA A 92 4.33 -10.24 12.34
CA ALA A 92 3.92 -11.59 12.81
C ALA A 92 4.02 -12.74 11.79
N ASP A 93 3.96 -12.51 10.48
CA ASP A 93 3.87 -13.58 9.48
C ASP A 93 4.73 -13.28 8.23
N VAL A 94 6.02 -13.03 8.42
CA VAL A 94 6.97 -13.25 7.33
C VAL A 94 6.95 -14.75 7.04
N ALA A 95 6.18 -15.15 6.03
CA ALA A 95 6.23 -16.51 5.50
C ALA A 95 7.71 -16.84 5.25
N PRO A 96 8.27 -17.88 5.88
CA PRO A 96 9.65 -18.23 5.60
C PRO A 96 9.74 -18.54 4.12
N VAL A 97 10.56 -17.76 3.40
CA VAL A 97 11.07 -18.18 2.10
C VAL A 97 11.52 -19.64 2.27
N PRO A 98 11.03 -20.60 1.47
CA PRO A 98 11.51 -21.96 1.58
C PRO A 98 13.01 -21.90 1.29
N ASN A 99 13.81 -22.06 2.34
CA ASN A 99 15.25 -22.30 2.23
C ASN A 99 15.40 -23.63 1.48
N GLY A 100 15.47 -23.55 0.17
CA GLY A 100 15.99 -24.61 -0.67
C GLY A 100 17.48 -24.67 -0.42
N ASP A 101 17.91 -25.62 0.41
CA ASP A 101 19.27 -26.16 0.37
C ASP A 101 19.57 -26.59 -1.07
N ASP A 102 20.26 -25.76 -1.86
CA ASP A 102 21.12 -26.20 -2.97
C ASP A 102 22.07 -25.05 -3.40
N ASP A 103 23.33 -25.17 -2.98
CA ASP A 103 24.58 -24.85 -3.70
C ASP A 103 24.54 -23.85 -4.89
N LEU A 104 24.11 -22.61 -4.67
CA LEU A 104 24.32 -21.51 -5.61
C LEU A 104 24.91 -20.32 -4.89
N GLU A 105 25.96 -19.74 -5.48
CA GLU A 105 26.60 -18.50 -5.06
C GLU A 105 25.53 -17.54 -4.56
N THR A 106 25.55 -17.20 -3.27
CA THR A 106 24.67 -16.16 -2.72
C THR A 106 24.84 -14.94 -3.62
N PRO A 107 23.81 -14.52 -4.40
CA PRO A 107 23.92 -13.25 -5.07
C PRO A 107 24.16 -12.26 -3.93
N VAL A 108 25.24 -11.48 -4.06
CA VAL A 108 25.42 -10.31 -3.23
C VAL A 108 24.10 -9.56 -3.30
N MET A 109 23.37 -9.51 -2.17
CA MET A 109 22.18 -8.69 -2.04
C MET A 109 22.61 -7.30 -2.50
N SER A 110 22.09 -6.85 -3.64
CA SER A 110 22.35 -5.49 -4.05
C SER A 110 21.69 -4.61 -3.00
N GLU A 111 22.40 -3.59 -2.54
CA GLU A 111 21.88 -2.57 -1.62
C GLU A 111 20.79 -1.68 -2.30
N LEU A 112 20.11 -2.20 -3.33
CA LEU A 112 19.37 -1.42 -4.33
C LEU A 112 18.11 -2.13 -4.90
N ASP A 113 17.64 -3.21 -4.26
CA ASP A 113 16.38 -3.86 -4.65
C ASP A 113 15.33 -3.60 -3.56
N ALA A 114 14.21 -2.95 -3.93
CA ALA A 114 13.09 -2.70 -3.03
C ALA A 114 12.63 -3.99 -2.34
N GLN A 115 12.38 -3.91 -1.04
CA GLN A 115 12.02 -5.03 -0.17
C GLN A 115 10.56 -4.93 0.27
N PRO A 116 9.60 -5.35 -0.57
CA PRO A 116 8.20 -5.24 -0.21
C PRO A 116 7.86 -6.04 1.05
N VAL A 117 6.95 -5.50 1.86
CA VAL A 117 6.52 -6.04 3.16
C VAL A 117 5.01 -6.05 3.30
N GLY A 118 4.50 -6.84 4.23
CA GLY A 118 3.07 -7.00 4.46
C GLY A 118 2.39 -7.91 3.43
N GLU A 119 1.12 -7.66 3.16
CA GLU A 119 0.24 -8.55 2.40
C GLU A 119 0.20 -8.19 0.91
N ALA A 120 1.13 -8.71 0.12
CA ALA A 120 1.16 -8.45 -1.32
C ALA A 120 -0.12 -8.90 -2.07
N ASP A 121 -0.91 -9.81 -1.50
CA ASP A 121 -2.15 -10.31 -2.11
C ASP A 121 -3.41 -9.54 -1.70
N LEU A 122 -3.29 -8.42 -0.95
CA LEU A 122 -4.41 -7.67 -0.38
C LEU A 122 -5.43 -7.14 -1.40
N LEU A 123 -5.08 -7.09 -2.69
CA LEU A 123 -5.93 -6.61 -3.78
C LEU A 123 -6.42 -7.74 -4.71
N SER A 124 -6.16 -9.00 -4.36
CA SER A 124 -6.36 -10.14 -5.27
C SER A 124 -7.83 -10.35 -5.67
N ASP A 125 -8.76 -10.17 -4.73
CA ASP A 125 -10.21 -10.25 -4.99
C ASP A 125 -10.75 -9.04 -5.77
N LEU A 126 -10.00 -7.94 -5.81
CA LEU A 126 -10.27 -6.77 -6.67
C LEU A 126 -9.65 -6.92 -8.07
N GLY A 127 -8.97 -8.04 -8.35
CA GLY A 127 -8.41 -8.35 -9.67
C GLY A 127 -6.91 -8.04 -9.83
N VAL A 128 -6.24 -7.55 -8.78
CA VAL A 128 -4.79 -7.30 -8.80
C VAL A 128 -4.07 -8.40 -8.02
N ALA A 129 -3.50 -9.36 -8.74
CA ALA A 129 -2.74 -10.44 -8.13
C ALA A 129 -1.45 -9.92 -7.47
N ALA A 130 -0.99 -10.60 -6.41
CA ALA A 130 0.26 -10.25 -5.72
C ALA A 130 1.46 -10.10 -6.66
N ALA A 131 1.63 -11.05 -7.59
CA ALA A 131 2.70 -10.98 -8.58
C ALA A 131 2.60 -9.74 -9.47
N THR A 132 1.40 -9.26 -9.78
CA THR A 132 1.20 -8.03 -10.56
C THR A 132 1.64 -6.81 -9.74
N LEU A 133 1.16 -6.68 -8.50
CA LEU A 133 1.52 -5.58 -7.61
C LEU A 133 3.04 -5.51 -7.40
N LEU A 134 3.68 -6.64 -7.06
CA LEU A 134 5.13 -6.72 -6.87
C LEU A 134 5.91 -6.35 -8.13
N ASN A 135 5.45 -6.79 -9.30
CA ASN A 135 6.11 -6.45 -10.58
C ASN A 135 5.98 -4.96 -10.93
N LEU A 136 4.88 -4.30 -10.55
CA LEU A 136 4.73 -2.86 -10.73
C LEU A 136 5.74 -2.12 -9.83
N CYS A 137 5.83 -2.46 -8.55
CA CYS A 137 6.79 -1.87 -7.62
C CYS A 137 8.26 -2.11 -8.03
N ALA A 138 8.58 -3.29 -8.57
CA ALA A 138 9.94 -3.64 -8.99
C ALA A 138 10.33 -3.07 -10.37
N LYS A 139 9.44 -2.33 -11.04
CA LYS A 139 9.70 -1.84 -12.40
C LYS A 139 10.63 -0.63 -12.35
N ASP A 140 11.80 -0.79 -12.96
CA ASP A 140 12.83 0.24 -13.05
C ASP A 140 12.25 1.57 -13.60
N GLY A 141 12.47 2.65 -12.84
CA GLY A 141 12.05 4.01 -13.18
C GLY A 141 10.56 4.29 -13.00
N MET A 142 9.78 3.41 -12.39
CA MET A 142 8.38 3.64 -12.05
C MET A 142 8.28 4.34 -10.67
N LEU A 143 7.56 5.46 -10.59
CA LEU A 143 7.36 6.17 -9.33
C LEU A 143 6.19 5.56 -8.53
N PRO A 144 6.11 5.78 -7.20
CA PRO A 144 4.95 5.38 -6.41
C PRO A 144 3.61 5.84 -7.00
N SER A 145 3.55 7.07 -7.51
CA SER A 145 2.37 7.62 -8.17
C SER A 145 1.99 6.87 -9.44
N ASP A 146 2.96 6.47 -10.26
CA ASP A 146 2.70 5.63 -11.43
C ASP A 146 2.13 4.26 -11.00
N VAL A 147 2.62 3.69 -9.89
CA VAL A 147 2.14 2.41 -9.37
C VAL A 147 0.70 2.56 -8.86
N THR A 148 0.41 3.62 -8.10
CA THR A 148 -0.94 3.96 -7.63
C THR A 148 -1.90 4.06 -8.80
N ALA A 149 -1.56 4.85 -9.84
CA ALA A 149 -2.41 5.04 -11.01
C ALA A 149 -2.70 3.73 -11.75
N GLU A 150 -1.68 2.89 -11.99
CA GLU A 150 -1.87 1.59 -12.65
C GLU A 150 -2.71 0.62 -11.80
N VAL A 151 -2.48 0.57 -10.49
CA VAL A 151 -3.26 -0.26 -9.56
C VAL A 151 -4.71 0.20 -9.49
N ALA A 152 -4.95 1.51 -9.34
CA ALA A 152 -6.28 2.10 -9.29
C ALA A 152 -7.05 1.85 -10.60
N SER A 153 -6.38 1.96 -11.75
CA SER A 153 -6.94 1.63 -13.06
C SER A 153 -7.37 0.16 -13.16
N LEU A 154 -6.54 -0.78 -12.69
CA LEU A 154 -6.87 -2.21 -12.68
C LEU A 154 -8.07 -2.55 -11.77
N ILE A 155 -8.22 -1.85 -10.66
CA ILE A 155 -9.32 -2.02 -9.69
C ILE A 155 -10.62 -1.35 -10.18
N GLY A 156 -10.50 -0.37 -11.07
CA GLY A 156 -11.61 0.43 -11.59
C GLY A 156 -11.93 1.68 -10.77
N CYS A 157 -11.01 2.12 -9.91
CA CYS A 157 -11.09 3.40 -9.19
C CYS A 157 -10.15 4.48 -9.75
N GLY A 158 -9.44 4.21 -10.85
CA GLY A 158 -8.46 5.13 -11.45
C GLY A 158 -9.02 6.53 -11.69
N ASP A 159 -10.19 6.66 -12.33
CA ASP A 159 -10.78 7.97 -12.66
C ASP A 159 -11.01 8.85 -11.41
N VAL A 160 -11.45 8.27 -10.30
CA VAL A 160 -11.71 9.03 -9.06
C VAL A 160 -10.43 9.32 -8.29
N VAL A 161 -9.44 8.43 -8.34
CA VAL A 161 -8.13 8.65 -7.72
C VAL A 161 -7.35 9.73 -8.47
N ASP A 162 -7.35 9.69 -9.80
CA ASP A 162 -6.66 10.68 -10.64
C ASP A 162 -7.26 12.09 -10.46
N GLU A 163 -8.59 12.21 -10.23
CA GLU A 163 -9.23 13.51 -9.96
C GLU A 163 -8.72 14.18 -8.67
N VAL A 164 -8.30 13.38 -7.69
CA VAL A 164 -7.74 13.87 -6.42
C VAL A 164 -6.24 14.15 -6.53
N HIS A 165 -5.54 13.44 -7.43
CA HIS A 165 -4.09 13.55 -7.61
C HIS A 165 -3.67 14.83 -8.38
N ASP A 166 -4.56 15.44 -9.19
CA ASP A 166 -4.28 16.58 -10.11
C ASP A 166 -4.14 17.97 -9.44
#